data_AF-A0A8J6TL50-F1
#
_entry.id   AF-A0A8J6TL50-F1
#
_cell.length_a   1.000
_cell.length_b   1.000
_cell.length_c   1.000
_cell.angle_alpha   90.00
_cell.angle_beta   90.00
_cell.angle_gamma   90.00
#
_symmetry.space_group_name_H-M   'P 1'
#
loop_
_entity.id
_entity.type
_entity.pdbx_description
1 polymer ?
#
loop_
_entity_poly.entity_id
_entity_poly.type
_entity_poly.pdbx_seq_one_letter_code
_entity_poly.pdbx_strand_id
1 'polypeptide(L)'
;MKQYVIDQLRPADYEAVKSYLDENFESSGVEGIYWIPLDQGILTEVQAEHTECQPFYFAVDLEQNFMANELLVRTKSKMRCSCMGYATEKQLNWIIQFVDGVFDKLGIKI
;
A
#
# COMPACT_ATOMS: atom_id res chain seq x y z
N MET A 1 -3.36 -8.43 12.39
CA MET A 1 -2.97 -8.16 10.99
C MET A 1 -1.57 -7.57 11.03
N LYS A 2 -0.66 -7.93 10.12
CA LYS A 2 0.74 -7.44 10.13
C LYS A 2 0.82 -6.16 9.29
N GLN A 3 1.32 -5.06 9.86
CA GLN A 3 1.32 -3.74 9.23
C GLN A 3 2.65 -3.00 9.48
N TYR A 4 2.99 -2.08 8.58
CA TYR A 4 4.01 -1.04 8.76
C TYR A 4 3.30 0.29 9.01
N VAL A 5 3.51 0.88 10.19
CA VAL A 5 2.73 2.04 10.65
C VAL A 5 3.63 3.26 10.78
N ILE A 6 3.24 4.36 10.14
CA ILE A 6 3.73 5.70 10.44
C ILE A 6 2.71 6.33 11.38
N ASP A 7 3.13 6.64 12.60
CA ASP A 7 2.28 7.24 13.63
C ASP A 7 2.60 8.74 13.76
N GLN A 8 1.78 9.46 14.54
CA GLN A 8 1.93 10.88 14.85
C GLN A 8 1.91 11.78 13.61
N LEU A 9 1.09 11.44 12.62
CA LEU A 9 0.80 12.35 11.51
C LEU A 9 0.17 13.62 12.06
N ARG A 10 0.74 14.76 11.65
CA ARG A 10 0.13 16.06 11.95
C ARG A 10 -1.08 16.24 11.04
N PRO A 11 -2.11 17.01 11.45
CA PRO A 11 -3.29 17.23 10.62
C PRO A 11 -2.99 17.72 9.20
N ALA A 12 -2.00 18.60 9.04
CA ALA A 12 -1.59 19.09 7.72
C ALA A 12 -0.92 18.00 6.85
N ASP A 13 -0.16 17.08 7.47
CA ASP A 13 0.46 15.96 6.76
C ASP A 13 -0.60 14.95 6.33
N TYR A 14 -1.57 14.65 7.20
CA TYR A 14 -2.72 13.81 6.87
C TYR A 14 -3.48 14.36 5.64
N GLU A 15 -3.85 15.64 5.63
CA GLU A 15 -4.59 16.22 4.49
C GLU A 15 -3.78 16.19 3.19
N ALA A 16 -2.46 16.41 3.26
CA ALA A 16 -1.57 16.34 2.10
C ALA A 16 -1.47 14.91 1.56
N VAL A 17 -1.26 13.93 2.45
CA VAL A 17 -1.20 12.51 2.09
C VAL A 17 -2.54 12.04 1.53
N LYS A 18 -3.66 12.40 2.17
CA LYS A 18 -5.01 12.05 1.71
C LYS A 18 -5.25 12.59 0.30
N SER A 19 -4.98 13.87 0.07
CA SER A 19 -5.14 14.51 -1.23
C SER A 19 -4.29 13.80 -2.29
N TYR A 20 -3.04 13.47 -1.96
CA TYR A 20 -2.16 12.72 -2.85
C TYR A 20 -2.73 11.33 -3.18
N LEU A 21 -3.20 10.59 -2.18
CA LEU A 21 -3.74 9.24 -2.39
C LEU A 21 -5.05 9.25 -3.19
N ASP A 22 -5.94 10.21 -2.92
CA ASP A 22 -7.20 10.41 -3.66
C ASP A 22 -6.95 10.73 -5.14
N GLU A 23 -5.91 11.50 -5.46
CA GLU A 23 -5.55 11.87 -6.84
C GLU A 23 -4.84 10.75 -7.61
N ASN A 24 -4.07 9.90 -6.93
CA ASN A 24 -3.14 8.97 -7.58
C ASN A 24 -3.58 7.49 -7.52
N PHE A 25 -4.50 7.12 -6.63
CA PHE A 25 -4.89 5.72 -6.42
C PHE A 25 -6.40 5.53 -6.37
N GLU A 26 -6.82 4.32 -6.71
CA GLU A 26 -8.22 3.93 -6.59
C GLU A 26 -8.61 3.80 -5.10
N SER A 27 -9.68 4.48 -4.72
CA SER A 27 -10.37 4.22 -3.46
C SER A 27 -10.89 2.78 -3.43
N SER A 28 -10.79 2.16 -2.26
CA SER A 28 -11.40 0.85 -1.98
C SER A 28 -12.93 0.86 -1.97
N GLY A 29 -13.57 2.03 -2.06
CA GLY A 29 -14.98 2.22 -1.74
C GLY A 29 -15.25 2.47 -0.25
N VAL A 30 -14.21 2.37 0.59
CA VAL A 30 -14.19 2.77 1.99
C VAL A 30 -13.27 3.98 2.15
N GLU A 31 -13.77 5.02 2.81
CA GLU A 31 -12.99 6.23 3.11
C GLU A 31 -11.75 5.89 3.94
N GLY A 32 -10.62 6.55 3.64
CA GLY A 32 -9.33 6.29 4.29
C GLY A 32 -8.61 5.01 3.82
N ILE A 33 -9.28 4.13 3.06
CA ILE A 33 -8.69 2.88 2.58
C ILE A 33 -8.35 2.94 1.09
N TYR A 34 -7.07 2.76 0.78
CA TYR A 34 -6.52 2.81 -0.58
C TYR A 34 -5.88 1.48 -0.99
N TRP A 35 -5.98 1.11 -2.26
CA TRP A 35 -5.31 -0.08 -2.81
C TRP A 35 -4.14 0.35 -3.68
N ILE A 36 -2.92 0.10 -3.20
CA ILE A 36 -1.70 0.50 -3.91
C ILE A 36 -1.17 -0.72 -4.68
N PRO A 37 -1.06 -0.63 -6.02
CA PRO A 37 -0.54 -1.73 -6.82
C PRO A 37 0.96 -1.91 -6.58
N LEU A 38 1.40 -3.16 -6.44
CA LEU A 38 2.82 -3.50 -6.34
C LEU A 38 3.51 -3.31 -7.69
N ASP A 39 4.78 -2.93 -7.65
CA ASP A 39 5.64 -2.92 -8.81
C ASP A 39 5.83 -4.34 -9.40
N GLN A 40 5.88 -4.46 -10.71
CA GLN A 40 6.01 -5.75 -11.39
C GLN A 40 7.37 -6.41 -11.13
N GLY A 41 8.41 -5.62 -10.89
CA GLY A 41 9.77 -6.09 -10.61
C GLY A 41 9.97 -6.68 -9.22
N ILE A 42 8.97 -6.59 -8.33
CA ILE A 42 9.02 -7.12 -6.96
C ILE A 42 8.05 -8.28 -6.70
N LEU A 43 7.32 -8.73 -7.72
CA LEU A 43 6.43 -9.87 -7.59
C LEU A 43 7.21 -11.15 -7.26
N THR A 44 6.59 -12.04 -6.50
CA THR A 44 7.09 -13.42 -6.37
C THR A 44 6.89 -14.19 -7.67
N GLU A 45 7.56 -15.33 -7.83
CA GLU A 45 7.37 -16.21 -8.99
C GLU A 45 5.89 -16.59 -9.18
N VAL A 46 5.21 -17.04 -8.13
CA VAL A 46 3.77 -17.37 -8.17
C VAL A 46 2.91 -16.17 -8.57
N GLN A 47 3.24 -14.96 -8.09
CA GLN A 47 2.50 -13.75 -8.46
C GLN A 47 2.73 -13.39 -9.94
N ALA A 48 3.97 -13.47 -10.42
CA ALA A 48 4.30 -13.20 -11.82
C ALA A 48 3.60 -14.19 -12.77
N GLU A 49 3.55 -15.48 -12.42
CA GLU A 49 2.86 -16.52 -13.19
C GLU A 49 1.34 -16.32 -13.24
N HIS A 50 0.75 -15.79 -12.16
CA HIS A 50 -0.69 -15.62 -12.02
C HIS A 50 -1.20 -14.33 -12.69
N THR A 51 -1.06 -14.24 -14.02
CA THR A 51 -1.42 -13.05 -14.82
C THR A 51 -2.90 -12.63 -14.65
N GLU A 52 -3.83 -13.59 -14.54
CA GLU A 52 -5.26 -13.31 -14.28
C GLU A 52 -5.55 -12.69 -12.91
N CYS A 53 -4.61 -12.85 -11.96
CA CYS A 53 -4.74 -12.30 -10.61
C CYS A 53 -4.14 -10.89 -10.51
N GLN A 54 -3.48 -10.39 -11.54
CA GLN A 54 -2.88 -9.07 -11.53
C GLN A 54 -3.93 -7.96 -11.75
N PRO A 55 -3.70 -6.74 -11.20
CA PRO A 55 -2.56 -6.37 -10.36
C PRO A 55 -2.65 -6.93 -8.94
N PHE A 56 -1.49 -7.02 -8.27
CA PHE A 56 -1.40 -7.28 -6.84
C PHE A 56 -1.35 -5.97 -6.07
N TYR A 57 -1.99 -5.93 -4.92
CA TYR A 57 -2.12 -4.73 -4.11
C TYR A 57 -1.77 -5.00 -2.66
N PHE A 58 -1.34 -3.93 -1.97
CA PHE A 58 -1.46 -3.82 -0.52
C PHE A 58 -2.45 -2.72 -0.16
N ALA A 59 -3.06 -2.82 1.01
CA ALA A 59 -4.00 -1.83 1.50
C ALA A 59 -3.27 -0.78 2.35
N VAL A 60 -3.61 0.48 2.16
CA VAL A 60 -3.23 1.58 3.05
C VAL A 60 -4.48 2.01 3.80
N ASP A 61 -4.37 2.08 5.12
CA ASP A 61 -5.36 2.62 6.02
C ASP A 61 -4.84 3.97 6.56
N LEU A 62 -5.43 5.06 6.09
CA LEU A 62 -5.05 6.42 6.42
C LEU A 62 -6.10 7.03 7.35
N GLU A 63 -5.63 7.39 8.53
CA GLU A 63 -6.40 8.05 9.58
C GLU A 63 -5.71 9.36 9.99
N GLN A 64 -6.41 10.24 10.70
CA GLN A 64 -5.91 11.58 11.03
C GLN A 64 -4.54 11.60 11.72
N ASN A 65 -4.21 10.57 12.49
CA ASN A 65 -2.98 10.49 13.28
C ASN A 65 -1.99 9.44 12.77
N PHE A 66 -2.38 8.57 11.84
CA PHE A 66 -1.50 7.49 11.40
C PHE A 66 -1.78 7.04 9.96
N MET A 67 -0.77 6.43 9.35
CA MET A 67 -0.88 5.66 8.12
C MET A 67 -0.43 4.24 8.40
N ALA A 68 -1.33 3.26 8.26
CA ALA A 68 -1.05 1.85 8.41
C ALA A 68 -1.02 1.15 7.04
N ASN A 69 0.15 0.65 6.67
CA ASN A 69 0.38 -0.06 5.42
C ASN A 69 0.30 -1.56 5.68
N GLU A 70 -0.71 -2.21 5.12
CA GLU A 70 -0.89 -3.64 5.29
C GLU A 70 0.24 -4.42 4.62
N LEU A 71 0.82 -5.38 5.34
CA LEU A 71 1.83 -6.26 4.77
C LEU A 71 1.23 -7.52 4.16
N LEU A 72 -0.06 -7.53 3.84
CA LEU A 72 -0.73 -8.64 3.15
C LEU A 72 -0.93 -8.25 1.69
N VAL A 73 -0.28 -8.97 0.79
CA VAL A 73 -0.39 -8.78 -0.65
C VAL A 73 -1.55 -9.61 -1.18
N ARG A 74 -2.42 -8.99 -1.98
CA ARG A 74 -3.71 -9.57 -2.41
C ARG A 74 -4.02 -9.29 -3.87
N THR A 75 -4.85 -10.13 -4.47
CA THR A 75 -5.52 -9.87 -5.75
C THR A 75 -6.98 -9.46 -5.51
N LYS A 76 -7.54 -8.62 -6.39
CA LYS A 76 -8.98 -8.32 -6.42
C LYS A 76 -9.78 -9.41 -7.16
N SER A 77 -9.14 -10.25 -7.98
CA SER A 77 -9.81 -11.19 -8.90
C SER A 77 -10.37 -12.44 -8.21
N LYS A 78 -9.69 -12.93 -7.17
CA LYS A 78 -10.02 -14.22 -6.51
C LYS A 78 -9.92 -14.07 -5.00
N MET A 79 -10.96 -14.47 -4.27
CA MET A 79 -11.03 -14.34 -2.80
C MET A 79 -10.00 -15.21 -2.06
N ARG A 80 -9.61 -16.35 -2.67
CA ARG A 80 -8.57 -17.25 -2.15
C ARG A 80 -7.70 -17.69 -3.30
N CYS A 81 -6.42 -17.37 -3.24
CA CYS A 81 -5.42 -17.82 -4.21
C CYS A 81 -4.05 -17.95 -3.53
N SER A 82 -3.21 -18.86 -4.02
CA SER A 82 -1.84 -19.08 -3.52
C SER A 82 -0.92 -17.88 -3.72
N CYS A 83 -1.26 -16.96 -4.63
CA CYS A 83 -0.53 -15.71 -4.86
C CYS A 83 -0.77 -14.64 -3.77
N MET A 84 -1.76 -14.85 -2.89
CA MET A 84 -2.03 -13.99 -1.75
C MET A 84 -1.19 -14.44 -0.56
N GLY A 85 -0.59 -13.50 0.17
CA GLY A 85 0.25 -13.81 1.32
C GLY A 85 0.91 -12.59 1.91
N TYR A 86 1.53 -12.75 3.08
CA TYR A 86 2.31 -11.67 3.66
C TYR A 86 3.48 -11.30 2.74
N ALA A 87 3.77 -10.00 2.68
CA ALA A 87 4.84 -9.41 1.89
C ALA A 87 6.16 -10.11 2.20
N THR A 88 6.87 -10.49 1.14
CA THR A 88 8.27 -10.92 1.24
C THR A 88 9.15 -9.77 1.73
N GLU A 89 10.39 -10.05 2.12
CA GLU A 89 11.36 -9.00 2.49
C GLU A 89 11.54 -7.96 1.37
N LYS A 90 11.62 -8.41 0.12
CA LYS A 90 11.71 -7.52 -1.05
C LYS A 90 10.48 -6.61 -1.19
N GLN A 91 9.29 -7.16 -0.98
CA GLN A 91 8.03 -6.39 -1.05
C GLN A 91 7.88 -5.45 0.14
N LEU A 92 8.27 -5.86 1.33
CA LEU A 92 8.30 -5.02 2.52
C LEU A 92 9.20 -3.80 2.31
N ASN A 93 10.43 -4.02 1.85
CA ASN A 93 11.37 -2.94 1.58
C ASN A 93 10.83 -1.98 0.52
N TRP A 94 10.18 -2.50 -0.52
CA TRP A 94 9.54 -1.66 -1.53
C TRP A 94 8.35 -0.88 -0.97
N ILE A 95 7.50 -1.46 -0.12
CA ILE A 95 6.39 -0.75 0.55
C ILE A 95 6.93 0.42 1.38
N ILE A 96 8.00 0.19 2.15
CA ILE A 96 8.64 1.24 2.95
C ILE A 96 9.16 2.35 2.03
N GLN A 97 9.90 2.00 0.97
CA GLN A 97 10.41 2.96 -0.01
C GLN A 97 9.30 3.73 -0.73
N PHE A 98 8.17 3.08 -1.01
CA PHE A 98 7.00 3.73 -1.57
C PHE A 98 6.47 4.80 -0.61
N VAL A 99 6.27 4.45 0.66
CA VAL A 99 5.79 5.38 1.70
C VAL A 99 6.76 6.54 1.87
N ASP A 100 8.05 6.27 2.01
CA ASP A 100 9.10 7.30 2.12
C ASP A 100 9.09 8.23 0.90
N GLY A 101 8.95 7.67 -0.31
CA GLY A 101 8.85 8.44 -1.55
C GLY A 101 7.63 9.34 -1.63
N VAL A 102 6.48 8.91 -1.06
CA VAL A 102 5.29 9.77 -0.93
C VAL A 102 5.58 10.94 0.01
N PHE A 103 6.19 10.66 1.17
CA PHE A 103 6.46 11.68 2.19
C PHE A 103 7.48 12.70 1.70
N ASP A 104 8.55 12.24 1.04
CA ASP A 104 9.56 13.08 0.40
C ASP A 104 8.93 13.99 -0.67
N LYS A 105 8.05 13.45 -1.52
CA LYS A 105 7.35 14.22 -2.56
C LYS A 105 6.46 15.31 -1.97
N LEU A 106 5.87 15.06 -0.80
CA LEU A 106 5.02 16.01 -0.08
C LEU A 106 5.82 16.93 0.86
N GLY A 107 7.13 16.74 0.99
CA GLY A 107 7.98 17.51 1.90
C GLY A 107 7.70 17.25 3.38
N ILE A 108 7.11 16.10 3.71
CA ILE A 108 6.80 15.66 5.08
C ILE A 108 8.07 15.09 5.69
N LYS A 109 8.40 15.50 6.92
CA LYS A 109 9.55 14.99 7.67
C LYS A 109 9.06 14.09 8.80
N ILE A 110 9.52 12.84 8.77
CA ILE A 110 9.24 11.77 9.74
C ILE A 110 10.50 11.42 10.53
#